data_AF-A0A2S7JI90-F1
#
_entry.id   AF-A0A2S7JI90-F1
#
_cell.length_a   1.000
_cell.length_b   1.000
_cell.length_c   1.000
_cell.angle_alpha   90.00
_cell.angle_beta   90.00
_cell.angle_gamma   90.00
#
_symmetry.space_group_name_H-M   'P 1'
#
loop_
_entity.id
_entity.type
_entity.pdbx_description
1 polymer ?
#
loop_
_entity_poly.entity_id
_entity_poly.type
_entity_poly.pdbx_seq_one_letter_code
_entity_poly.pdbx_strand_id
1 'polypeptide(L)' 'MNDYHHDKTQIASDGLRYTNKKNGSPFQGMGRTGETMSCMKCGQHKMRNTGSFKRYLGANLFFCADCKPLKSADAKSS' A
#
# COMPACT_ATOMS: atom_id res chain seq x y z
N MET A 1 11.84 0.46 15.39
CA MET A 1 10.52 0.60 16.03
C MET A 1 10.55 1.87 16.86
N ASN A 2 9.83 2.93 16.47
CA ASN A 2 9.15 3.93 17.33
C ASN A 2 8.95 5.25 16.57
N ASP A 3 7.97 5.29 15.67
CA ASP A 3 7.54 6.52 14.97
C ASP A 3 6.02 6.76 15.15
N TYR A 4 5.52 6.53 16.37
CA TYR A 4 4.19 6.99 16.75
C TYR A 4 4.34 8.17 17.71
N HIS A 5 4.72 9.33 17.15
CA HIS A 5 4.65 10.59 17.88
C HIS A 5 3.17 10.94 18.06
N HIS A 6 2.65 10.78 19.28
CA HIS A 6 1.33 11.27 19.67
C HIS A 6 1.43 12.80 19.83
N ASP A 7 1.39 13.53 18.71
CA ASP A 7 1.26 14.98 18.77
C ASP A 7 -0.08 15.33 19.42
N LYS A 8 0.00 15.93 20.62
CA LYS A 8 -1.19 16.36 21.37
C LYS A 8 -1.92 17.40 20.55
N THR A 9 -3.17 17.11 20.19
CA THR A 9 -4.05 18.08 19.54
C THR A 9 -4.28 19.26 20.48
N GLN A 10 -3.66 20.40 20.19
CA GLN A 10 -3.95 21.65 20.87
C GLN A 10 -5.05 22.38 20.11
N ILE A 11 -6.11 22.76 20.82
CA ILE A 11 -7.20 23.56 20.29
C ILE A 11 -6.72 25.02 20.37
N ALA A 12 -6.71 25.72 19.23
CA ALA A 12 -6.38 27.14 19.23
C ALA A 12 -7.46 27.92 20.03
N SER A 13 -7.09 29.06 20.61
CA SER A 13 -7.98 29.85 21.48
C SER A 13 -9.21 30.41 20.77
N ASP A 14 -9.26 30.32 19.44
CA ASP A 14 -10.39 30.64 18.56
C ASP A 14 -11.34 29.45 18.32
N GLY A 15 -11.05 28.28 18.92
CA GLY A 15 -11.85 27.06 18.79
C GLY A 15 -11.56 26.24 17.53
N LEU A 16 -10.63 26.67 16.66
CA LEU A 16 -10.29 25.94 15.45
C LEU A 16 -9.25 24.84 15.75
N ARG A 17 -9.59 23.62 15.33
CA ARG A 17 -8.91 22.39 15.77
C ARG A 17 -7.64 22.02 14.97
N TYR A 18 -7.23 22.82 13.99
CA TYR A 18 -6.19 22.42 13.04
C TYR A 18 -5.39 23.62 12.52
N THR A 19 -4.30 24.01 13.17
CA THR A 19 -3.39 25.03 12.62
C THR A 19 -2.29 24.44 11.74
N ASN A 20 -1.98 23.15 11.80
CA ASN A 20 -0.98 22.57 10.88
C ASN A 20 -1.10 21.05 10.76
N LYS A 21 -2.03 20.58 9.92
CA LYS A 21 -1.87 19.23 9.36
C LYS A 21 -0.71 19.36 8.36
N LYS A 22 0.48 18.84 8.69
CA LYS A 22 1.64 18.90 7.79
C LYS A 22 1.19 18.60 6.37
N ASN A 23 1.46 19.52 5.44
CA ASN A 23 1.00 19.39 4.07
C ASN A 23 1.72 18.20 3.42
N GLY A 24 1.00 17.09 3.26
CA GLY A 24 1.57 15.84 2.77
C GLY A 24 0.76 14.64 3.23
N SER A 25 0.69 13.64 2.36
CA SER A 25 0.20 12.33 2.74
C SER A 25 1.16 11.70 3.76
N PRO A 26 0.70 11.05 4.84
CA PRO A 26 1.57 10.25 5.71
C PRO A 26 2.24 9.10 4.94
N PHE A 27 1.80 8.80 3.71
CA PHE A 27 2.46 7.90 2.77
C PHE A 27 3.58 8.59 1.96
N GLN A 28 4.35 9.50 2.57
CA GLN A 28 5.56 10.05 1.97
C GLN A 28 6.62 8.95 1.84
N GLY A 29 6.83 8.44 0.63
CA GLY A 29 8.02 7.64 0.31
C GLY A 29 7.85 6.14 0.11
N MET A 30 6.63 5.60 -0.08
CA MET A 30 6.44 4.17 -0.43
C MET A 30 6.72 3.82 -1.91
N GLY A 31 7.60 4.57 -2.57
CA GLY A 31 7.93 4.36 -3.99
C GLY A 31 6.94 5.02 -4.95
N ARG A 32 7.04 4.72 -6.25
CA ARG A 32 6.09 5.21 -7.26
C ARG A 32 4.68 4.77 -6.89
N THR A 33 3.69 5.64 -7.10
CA THR A 33 2.27 5.33 -6.88
C THR A 33 1.91 3.99 -7.53
N GLY A 34 1.54 3.00 -6.72
CA GLY A 34 1.16 1.65 -7.19
C GLY A 34 2.26 0.60 -7.24
N GLU A 35 3.45 0.85 -6.67
CA GLU A 35 4.52 -0.17 -6.59
C GLU A 35 4.19 -1.32 -5.63
N THR A 36 3.40 -1.06 -4.58
CA THR A 36 2.92 -2.10 -3.66
C THR A 36 1.42 -2.32 -3.83
N MET A 37 1.00 -3.58 -3.64
CA MET A 37 -0.39 -4.00 -3.69
C MET A 37 -0.69 -5.02 -2.58
N SER A 38 -1.90 -4.98 -2.05
CA SER A 38 -2.40 -5.95 -1.07
C SER A 38 -2.73 -7.29 -1.74
N CYS A 39 -2.15 -8.37 -1.23
CA CYS A 39 -2.46 -9.72 -1.69
C CYS A 39 -3.85 -10.14 -1.20
N MET A 40 -4.73 -10.61 -2.08
CA MET A 40 -6.08 -11.03 -1.70
C MET A 40 -6.14 -12.23 -0.75
N LYS A 41 -5.07 -13.03 -0.66
CA LYS A 41 -5.05 -14.23 0.19
C LYS A 41 -4.48 -13.95 1.59
N CYS A 42 -3.33 -13.28 1.69
CA CYS A 42 -2.69 -13.01 2.99
C CYS A 42 -2.89 -11.57 3.50
N GLY A 43 -3.49 -10.68 2.71
CA GLY A 43 -3.76 -9.28 3.09
C GLY A 43 -2.53 -8.37 3.14
N GLN A 44 -1.31 -8.92 3.08
CA GLN A 44 -0.07 -8.13 3.17
C GLN A 44 0.18 -7.32 1.89
N HIS A 45 0.71 -6.11 2.06
CA HIS A 45 1.25 -5.32 0.95
C HIS A 45 2.56 -5.95 0.47
N LYS A 46 2.60 -6.28 -0.81
CA LYS A 46 3.77 -6.83 -1.49
C LYS A 46 4.05 -6.01 -2.73
N MET A 47 5.29 -6.04 -3.20
CA MET A 47 5.63 -5.38 -4.46
C MET A 47 4.84 -5.98 -5.61
N ARG A 48 4.35 -5.14 -6.53
CA ARG A 48 3.54 -5.57 -7.67
C ARG A 48 4.28 -6.56 -8.57
N ASN A 49 5.62 -6.46 -8.63
CA ASN A 49 6.50 -7.34 -9.40
C ASN A 49 6.73 -8.72 -8.76
N THR A 50 6.37 -8.93 -7.49
CA THR A 50 6.52 -10.24 -6.80
C THR A 50 5.23 -11.07 -6.78
N GLY A 51 4.26 -10.73 -7.62
CA GLY A 51 2.98 -11.42 -7.70
C GLY A 51 2.37 -11.41 -9.09
N SER A 52 1.12 -11.85 -9.18
CA SER A 52 0.34 -11.84 -10.42
C SER A 52 -1.11 -11.46 -10.19
N PHE A 53 -1.73 -10.95 -11.24
CA PHE A 53 -3.17 -10.76 -11.28
C PHE A 53 -3.84 -12.04 -11.74
N LYS A 54 -4.90 -12.44 -11.05
CA LYS A 54 -5.73 -13.59 -11.42
C LYS A 54 -7.20 -13.22 -11.33
N ARG A 55 -8.00 -13.79 -12.24
CA ARG A 55 -9.45 -13.66 -12.19
C ARG A 55 -9.95 -14.40 -10.94
N TYR A 56 -10.58 -13.68 -10.02
CA TYR A 56 -11.13 -14.21 -8.79
C TYR A 56 -12.38 -13.41 -8.41
N LEU A 57 -13.46 -14.10 -8.02
CA LEU A 57 -14.76 -13.46 -7.70
C LEU A 57 -15.27 -12.48 -8.77
N GLY A 58 -15.04 -12.79 -10.06
CA GLY A 58 -15.46 -11.92 -11.17
C GLY A 58 -14.63 -10.65 -11.37
N ALA A 59 -13.53 -10.46 -10.63
CA ALA A 59 -12.60 -9.34 -10.78
C ALA A 59 -11.16 -9.81 -11.01
N ASN A 60 -10.32 -8.94 -11.55
CA ASN A 60 -8.88 -9.21 -11.63
C ASN A 60 -8.20 -8.71 -10.35
N LEU A 61 -7.68 -9.64 -9.57
CA LEU A 61 -7.16 -9.37 -8.24
C LEU A 61 -5.71 -9.83 -8.09
N PHE A 62 -4.94 -9.15 -7.24
CA PHE A 62 -3.52 -9.42 -7.04
C PHE A 62 -3.28 -10.53 -6.00
N PHE A 63 -2.37 -11.44 -6.33
CA PHE A 63 -1.89 -12.50 -5.45
C PHE A 63 -0.35 -12.50 -5.44
N CYS A 64 0.26 -12.52 -4.25
CA CYS A 64 1.71 -12.65 -4.13
C CYS A 64 2.19 -14.08 -4.46
N ALA A 65 3.46 -14.22 -4.84
CA ALA A 65 4.07 -15.49 -5.20
C ALA A 65 3.99 -16.53 -4.06
N ASP A 66 4.14 -16.12 -2.79
CA ASP A 66 4.03 -17.03 -1.62
C ASP A 66 2.63 -17.66 -1.52
N CYS A 67 1.60 -16.86 -1.79
CA CYS A 67 0.21 -17.28 -1.64
C CYS A 67 -0.28 -18.11 -2.83
N LYS A 68 0.22 -17.77 -4.01
CA LYS A 68 -0.15 -18.44 -5.25
C LYS A 68 1.03 -18.36 -6.22
N PRO A 69 1.86 -19.42 -6.32
CA PRO A 69 3.07 -19.38 -7.12
C PRO A 69 2.73 -19.04 -8.57
N LEU A 70 3.62 -18.25 -9.17
CA LEU A 70 3.58 -17.97 -10.59
C LEU A 70 3.90 -19.28 -11.29
N LYS A 71 3.00 -19.77 -12.15
CA LYS A 71 3.43 -20.73 -13.16
C LYS A 71 4.39 -19.96 -14.05
N SER A 72 5.60 -20.49 -14.23
CA SER A 72 6.55 -19.98 -15.22
C SER A 72 5.90 -20.05 -16.60
N ALA A 73 5.28 -18.95 -17.02
CA ALA A 73 4.97 -18.73 -18.41
C ALA A 73 6.20 -18.05 -18.99
N ASP A 74 6.74 -18.71 -19.99
CA ASP A 74 7.96 -18.42 -20.73
C ASP A 74 8.21 -16.93 -21.03
N ALA A 75 9.50 -16.60 -21.05
CA ALA A 75 10.06 -15.35 -21.51
C ALA A 75 9.43 -14.89 -22.84
N LYS A 76 9.03 -13.61 -22.91
CA LYS A 76 9.17 -12.70 -24.08
C LYS A 76 8.55 -11.34 -23.74
N SER A 77 9.41 -10.36 -23.44
CA SER A 77 9.17 -8.97 -23.82
C SER A 77 10.36 -8.53 -24.67
N SER A 78 10.05 -8.30 -25.93
CA SER A 78 10.91 -7.77 -26.98
C SER A 78 11.27 -6.30 -26.75
#